data_AF-A0A444YPX9-F1
#
_entry.id   AF-A0A444YPX9-F1
#
_cell.length_a   1.000
_cell.length_b   1.000
_cell.length_c   1.000
_cell.angle_alpha   90.00
_cell.angle_beta   90.00
_cell.angle_gamma   90.00
#
_symmetry.space_group_name_H-M   'P 1'
#
loop_
_entity.id
_entity.type
_entity.pdbx_description
1 polymer ?
#
loop_
_entity_poly.entity_id
_entity_poly.type
_entity_poly.pdbx_seq_one_letter_code
_entity_poly.pdbx_strand_id
1 'polypeptide(L)'
;MDDSTSDCQLNQGEVDYEFESNEVPEPLSVVDDQFVPKVGMTFTTLEDAGKFYRNYAKAAGFSTRVRSTNRKGNEIKNQVITCSREGKWKSKISPTKKTNPTAGLNCPARIYIHTLKDVGAWIISKVVLDHSHPYCPSKAEMLK
;
A
#
# COMPACT_ATOMS: atom_id res chain seq x y z
N MET A 1 -54.96 -44.56 -9.41
CA MET A 1 -54.20 -43.58 -8.61
C MET A 1 -52.91 -43.35 -9.37
N ASP A 2 -53.07 -42.69 -10.50
CA ASP A 2 -52.07 -42.27 -11.45
C ASP A 2 -51.69 -40.84 -11.10
N ASP A 3 -50.39 -40.62 -10.88
CA ASP A 3 -49.81 -39.36 -10.45
C ASP A 3 -49.51 -38.52 -11.71
N SER A 4 -50.29 -37.46 -11.89
CA SER A 4 -50.20 -36.55 -13.04
C SER A 4 -49.02 -35.60 -12.90
N THR A 5 -48.10 -35.69 -13.86
CA THR A 5 -47.05 -34.73 -14.14
C THR A 5 -47.67 -33.43 -14.68
N SER A 6 -47.32 -32.29 -14.09
CA SER A 6 -47.71 -30.96 -14.58
C SER A 6 -46.49 -30.06 -14.63
N ASP A 7 -45.86 -30.02 -15.81
CA ASP A 7 -44.92 -28.99 -16.25
C ASP A 7 -45.72 -27.73 -16.61
N CYS A 8 -45.40 -26.58 -15.99
CA CYS A 8 -45.96 -25.29 -16.39
C CYS A 8 -44.81 -24.32 -16.63
N GLN A 9 -44.48 -24.14 -17.91
CA GLN A 9 -43.61 -23.07 -18.36
C GLN A 9 -44.33 -21.73 -18.26
N LEU A 10 -43.67 -20.75 -17.67
CA LEU A 10 -44.04 -19.33 -17.74
C LEU A 10 -42.85 -18.56 -18.31
N ASN A 11 -42.99 -18.14 -19.57
CA ASN A 11 -42.11 -17.17 -20.19
C ASN A 11 -42.97 -15.93 -20.49
N GLN A 12 -42.86 -14.87 -19.68
CA GLN A 12 -43.00 -13.47 -20.11
C GLN A 12 -42.76 -12.51 -18.93
N GLY A 13 -41.89 -11.54 -19.14
CA GLY A 13 -41.49 -10.49 -18.20
C GLY A 13 -40.18 -9.87 -18.72
N GLU A 14 -40.28 -8.96 -19.68
CA GLU A 14 -40.14 -7.51 -19.49
C GLU A 14 -38.68 -7.08 -19.30
N VAL A 15 -38.14 -6.47 -20.35
CA VAL A 15 -36.83 -5.81 -20.38
C VAL A 15 -37.02 -4.39 -19.88
N ASP A 16 -36.56 -4.09 -18.66
CA ASP A 16 -36.39 -2.71 -18.21
C ASP A 16 -34.99 -2.53 -17.61
N TYR A 17 -34.10 -2.11 -18.51
CA TYR A 17 -33.01 -1.15 -18.32
C TYR A 17 -32.40 -1.04 -16.90
N GLU A 18 -31.51 -1.97 -16.55
CA GLU A 18 -30.53 -1.72 -15.50
C GLU A 18 -29.39 -0.86 -16.07
N PHE A 19 -29.30 0.38 -15.60
CA PHE A 19 -28.17 1.26 -15.80
C PHE A 19 -26.95 0.59 -15.15
N GLU A 20 -26.15 -0.06 -15.98
CA GLU A 20 -24.86 -0.62 -15.59
C GLU A 20 -23.92 0.55 -15.28
N SER A 21 -23.97 1.02 -14.04
CA SER A 21 -22.97 1.94 -13.48
C SER A 21 -21.63 1.24 -13.52
N ASN A 22 -20.89 1.44 -14.61
CA ASN A 22 -19.45 1.22 -14.65
C ASN A 22 -18.78 2.28 -13.77
N GLU A 23 -19.01 2.20 -12.46
CA GLU A 23 -18.17 2.89 -11.49
C GLU A 23 -16.85 2.15 -11.47
N VAL A 24 -15.88 2.70 -12.20
CA VAL A 24 -14.47 2.45 -11.95
C VAL A 24 -14.27 2.75 -10.47
N PRO A 25 -13.85 1.77 -9.62
CA PRO A 25 -13.58 2.09 -8.23
C PRO A 25 -12.37 3.02 -8.21
N GLU A 26 -12.64 4.31 -8.09
CA GLU A 26 -11.67 5.32 -7.67
C GLU A 26 -10.97 4.75 -6.44
N PRO A 27 -9.63 4.59 -6.43
CA PRO A 27 -8.93 4.11 -5.26
C PRO A 27 -8.87 5.26 -4.25
N LEU A 28 -9.98 5.53 -3.57
CA LEU A 28 -10.05 6.49 -2.48
C LEU A 28 -9.43 5.87 -1.23
N SER A 29 -8.10 5.74 -1.24
CA SER A 29 -7.33 5.62 -0.01
C SER A 29 -7.35 6.99 0.69
N VAL A 30 -8.40 7.29 1.46
CA VAL A 30 -8.45 8.51 2.27
C VAL A 30 -7.63 8.28 3.53
N VAL A 31 -6.31 8.21 3.37
CA VAL A 31 -5.39 8.46 4.48
C VAL A 31 -5.52 9.95 4.75
N ASP A 32 -5.86 10.35 5.98
CA ASP A 32 -5.89 11.78 6.34
C ASP A 32 -4.56 12.43 5.92
N ASP A 33 -4.66 13.57 5.24
CA ASP A 33 -3.52 14.32 4.69
C ASP A 33 -2.43 14.61 5.72
N GLN A 34 -2.77 14.60 7.01
CA GLN A 34 -1.82 14.74 8.11
C GLN A 34 -0.89 13.52 8.27
N PHE A 35 -1.34 12.32 7.90
CA PHE A 35 -0.56 11.08 8.00
C PHE A 35 0.17 10.70 6.70
N VAL A 36 -0.03 11.47 5.63
CA VAL A 36 0.70 11.30 4.37
C VAL A 36 2.13 11.85 4.54
N PRO A 37 3.18 11.07 4.24
CA PRO A 37 4.56 11.53 4.33
C PRO A 37 4.83 12.65 3.33
N LYS A 38 5.34 13.77 3.84
CA LYS A 38 5.69 14.96 3.06
C LYS A 38 7.16 15.30 3.25
N VAL A 39 7.78 15.80 2.19
CA VAL A 39 9.13 16.38 2.27
C VAL A 39 9.11 17.52 3.27
N GLY A 40 10.10 17.58 4.14
CA GLY A 40 10.19 18.60 5.18
C GLY A 40 9.66 18.19 6.55
N MET A 41 8.90 17.09 6.65
CA MET A 41 8.45 16.59 7.96
C MET A 41 9.65 16.22 8.84
N THR A 42 9.65 16.75 10.06
CA THR A 42 10.72 16.55 11.05
C THR A 42 10.30 15.69 12.22
N PHE A 43 11.26 14.94 12.77
CA PHE A 43 11.07 14.01 13.88
C PHE A 43 12.22 14.15 14.89
N THR A 44 11.92 13.88 16.15
CA THR A 44 12.91 13.86 17.24
C THR A 44 13.89 12.72 17.10
N THR A 45 13.43 11.56 16.63
CA THR A 45 14.28 10.38 16.46
C THR A 45 14.09 9.74 15.09
N LEU A 46 15.09 8.96 14.67
CA LEU A 46 14.99 8.13 13.48
C LEU A 46 13.89 7.07 13.61
N GLU A 47 13.68 6.56 14.82
CA GLU A 47 12.65 5.57 15.10
C GLU A 47 11.25 6.15 14.90
N ASP A 48 11.01 7.38 15.36
CA ASP A 48 9.74 8.08 15.18
C ASP A 48 9.43 8.28 13.69
N ALA A 49 10.41 8.74 12.90
CA ALA A 49 10.28 8.88 11.45
C ALA A 49 9.97 7.54 10.77
N GLY A 50 10.65 6.47 11.20
CA GLY A 50 10.42 5.11 10.68
C GLY A 50 9.05 4.55 11.07
N LYS A 51 8.59 4.81 12.29
CA LYS A 51 7.28 4.41 12.80
C LYS A 51 6.16 5.13 12.05
N PHE A 52 6.31 6.43 11.82
CA PHE A 52 5.37 7.24 11.06
C PHE A 52 5.14 6.65 9.65
N TYR A 53 6.20 6.39 8.89
CA TYR A 53 6.06 5.83 7.55
C TYR A 53 5.51 4.39 7.54
N ARG A 54 5.85 3.60 8.57
CA ARG A 54 5.27 2.25 8.73
C ARG A 54 3.78 2.30 8.99
N ASN A 55 3.30 3.26 9.76
CA ASN A 55 1.87 3.45 10.03
C ASN A 55 1.13 3.91 8.78
N TYR A 56 1.69 4.89 8.05
CA TYR A 56 1.20 5.28 6.72
C TYR A 56 1.09 4.06 5.81
N ALA A 57 2.14 3.25 5.70
CA ALA A 57 2.15 2.07 4.85
C ALA A 57 1.05 1.07 5.22
N LYS A 58 0.83 0.82 6.52
CA LYS A 58 -0.25 -0.04 6.99
C LYS A 58 -1.63 0.47 6.59
N ALA A 59 -1.92 1.75 6.84
CA ALA A 59 -3.19 2.36 6.48
C ALA A 59 -3.40 2.35 4.95
N ALA A 60 -2.35 2.69 4.22
CA ALA A 60 -2.34 2.70 2.77
C ALA A 60 -2.48 1.30 2.17
N GLY A 61 -2.02 0.23 2.83
CA GLY A 61 -2.21 -1.14 2.36
C GLY A 61 -0.97 -1.90 1.91
N PHE A 62 0.21 -1.44 2.29
CA PHE A 62 1.48 -2.07 1.93
C PHE A 62 2.40 -2.23 3.14
N SER A 63 3.48 -3.00 2.96
CA SER A 63 4.51 -3.16 3.97
C SER A 63 5.82 -2.52 3.54
N THR A 64 6.61 -2.11 4.52
CA THR A 64 7.89 -1.42 4.30
C THR A 64 9.07 -2.25 4.79
N ARG A 65 10.27 -1.95 4.29
CA ARG A 65 11.54 -2.44 4.82
C ARG A 65 12.60 -1.34 4.81
N VAL A 66 13.54 -1.40 5.74
CA VAL A 66 14.75 -0.57 5.67
C VAL A 66 15.63 -1.12 4.56
N ARG A 67 15.90 -0.31 3.53
CA ARG A 67 16.78 -0.69 2.42
C ARG A 67 18.25 -0.46 2.78
N SER A 68 18.55 0.69 3.37
CA SER A 68 19.92 1.06 3.72
C SER A 68 19.93 2.00 4.91
N THR A 69 21.00 1.92 5.70
CA THR A 69 21.31 2.86 6.79
C THR A 69 22.77 3.26 6.63
N ASN A 70 23.02 4.52 6.33
CA ASN A 70 24.39 5.03 6.20
C ASN A 70 24.84 5.63 7.52
N ARG A 71 26.08 5.32 7.92
CA ARG A 71 26.70 5.76 9.17
C ARG A 71 28.03 6.46 8.89
N LYS A 72 28.40 7.40 9.77
CA LYS A 72 29.76 7.95 9.87
C LYS A 72 30.25 7.65 11.29
N GLY A 73 31.18 6.71 11.43
CA GLY A 73 31.49 6.11 12.72
C GLY A 73 30.25 5.44 13.34
N ASN A 74 29.96 5.75 14.60
CA ASN A 74 28.80 5.21 15.31
C ASN A 74 27.50 5.98 15.04
N GLU A 75 27.57 7.09 14.31
CA GLU A 75 26.44 8.00 14.14
C GLU A 75 25.72 7.76 12.80
N ILE A 76 24.42 7.45 12.84
CA ILE A 76 23.60 7.31 11.64
C ILE A 76 23.41 8.68 10.97
N LYS A 77 23.59 8.73 9.65
CA LYS A 77 23.47 9.94 8.82
C LYS A 77 22.18 9.97 8.04
N ASN A 78 21.80 8.84 7.48
CA ASN A 78 20.54 8.70 6.76
C ASN A 78 20.05 7.26 6.76
N GLN A 79 18.77 7.11 6.47
CA GLN A 79 18.12 5.82 6.27
C GLN A 79 17.14 5.92 5.11
N VAL A 80 17.06 4.85 4.31
CA VAL A 80 16.09 4.73 3.22
C VAL A 80 15.12 3.63 3.57
N ILE A 81 13.82 3.96 3.59
CA ILE A 81 12.74 3.00 3.83
C ILE A 81 11.94 2.84 2.54
N THR A 82 11.65 1.60 2.16
CA THR A 82 11.11 1.24 0.84
C THR A 82 9.92 0.31 1.00
N CYS A 83 9.07 0.23 -0.03
CA CYS A 83 8.08 -0.83 -0.10
C CYS A 83 8.76 -2.22 -0.07
N SER A 84 8.16 -3.19 0.61
CA SER A 84 8.66 -4.56 0.69
C SER A 84 8.76 -5.25 -0.67
N ARG A 85 7.95 -4.81 -1.65
CA ARG A 85 7.97 -5.26 -3.05
C ARG A 85 9.01 -4.53 -3.91
N GLU A 86 9.90 -3.74 -3.32
CA GLU A 86 11.04 -3.17 -4.03
C GLU A 86 11.98 -4.29 -4.53
N GLY A 87 12.53 -4.10 -5.73
CA GLY A 87 13.55 -4.95 -6.33
C GLY A 87 12.98 -5.96 -7.31
N LYS A 88 13.89 -6.64 -8.02
CA LYS A 88 13.52 -7.61 -9.06
C LYS A 88 13.10 -8.94 -8.45
N TRP A 89 12.14 -9.57 -9.10
CA TRP A 89 11.85 -10.97 -8.93
C TRP A 89 13.10 -11.82 -9.19
N LYS A 90 13.47 -12.70 -8.25
CA LYS A 90 14.68 -13.54 -8.33
C LYS A 90 14.39 -15.03 -8.49
N SER A 91 13.14 -15.48 -8.37
CA SER A 91 12.80 -16.90 -8.48
C SER A 91 12.49 -17.30 -9.93
N LYS A 92 12.74 -18.56 -10.29
CA LYS A 92 12.33 -19.12 -11.60
C LYS A 92 10.84 -19.48 -11.66
N ILE A 93 10.19 -19.58 -10.50
CA ILE A 93 8.74 -19.78 -10.36
C ILE A 93 8.03 -18.52 -10.87
N SER A 94 6.82 -18.62 -11.41
CA SER A 94 6.03 -17.44 -11.80
C SER A 94 5.45 -16.72 -10.56
N PRO A 95 5.27 -15.39 -10.59
CA PRO A 95 4.63 -14.65 -9.50
C PRO A 95 3.24 -15.17 -9.13
N THR A 96 2.48 -15.63 -10.13
CA THR A 96 1.12 -16.18 -9.99
C THR A 96 1.06 -17.49 -9.24
N LYS A 97 2.16 -18.25 -9.17
CA LYS A 97 2.24 -19.56 -8.49
C LYS A 97 2.92 -19.48 -7.12
N LYS A 98 3.14 -18.27 -6.59
CA LYS A 98 3.83 -18.11 -5.30
C LYS A 98 2.87 -18.02 -4.13
N THR A 99 3.22 -18.73 -3.06
CA THR A 99 2.61 -18.60 -1.73
C THR A 99 3.18 -17.42 -0.93
N ASN A 100 4.26 -16.78 -1.39
CA ASN A 100 5.01 -15.78 -0.62
C ASN A 100 4.79 -14.34 -1.16
N PRO A 101 4.12 -13.45 -0.42
CA PRO A 101 3.66 -12.13 -0.90
C PRO A 101 4.78 -11.08 -1.09
N THR A 102 6.01 -11.38 -0.68
CA THR A 102 7.20 -10.50 -0.73
C THR A 102 7.94 -10.53 -2.07
N ALA A 103 7.26 -10.96 -3.14
CA ALA A 103 7.72 -10.88 -4.52
C ALA A 103 8.23 -9.47 -4.85
N GLY A 104 9.48 -9.34 -5.32
CA GLY A 104 9.96 -8.07 -5.87
C GLY A 104 9.22 -7.73 -7.16
N LEU A 105 8.49 -6.61 -7.17
CA LEU A 105 7.74 -6.08 -8.31
C LEU A 105 8.35 -4.77 -8.85
N ASN A 106 9.63 -4.53 -8.56
CA ASN A 106 10.33 -3.29 -8.89
C ASN A 106 9.61 -2.02 -8.37
N CYS A 107 8.94 -2.14 -7.22
CA CYS A 107 8.19 -1.02 -6.66
C CYS A 107 9.10 0.18 -6.36
N PRO A 108 8.78 1.40 -6.85
CA PRO A 108 9.63 2.57 -6.64
C PRO A 108 9.38 3.25 -5.29
N ALA A 109 8.22 3.02 -4.65
CA ALA A 109 7.80 3.67 -3.41
C ALA A 109 8.85 3.61 -2.29
N ARG A 110 9.24 4.79 -1.81
CA ARG A 110 10.29 4.96 -0.79
C ARG A 110 10.28 6.34 -0.16
N ILE A 111 10.88 6.43 1.02
CA ILE A 111 11.26 7.70 1.67
C ILE A 111 12.75 7.71 2.02
N TYR A 112 13.29 8.92 2.08
CA TYR A 112 14.66 9.20 2.53
C TYR A 112 14.58 10.01 3.81
N ILE A 113 15.29 9.56 4.84
CA ILE A 113 15.33 10.22 6.15
C ILE A 113 16.78 10.63 6.41
N HIS A 114 17.02 11.93 6.63
CA HIS A 114 18.34 12.49 6.91
C HIS A 114 18.39 13.07 8.33
N THR A 115 19.55 13.03 8.97
CA THR A 115 19.76 13.74 10.25
C THR A 115 20.02 15.23 9.99
N LEU A 116 19.40 16.08 10.80
CA LEU A 116 19.69 17.49 10.97
C LEU A 116 20.50 17.66 12.26
N LYS A 117 21.81 17.47 12.13
CA LYS A 117 22.74 17.44 13.27
C LYS A 117 22.66 18.68 14.15
N ASP A 118 22.56 19.86 13.53
CA ASP A 118 22.63 21.14 14.22
C ASP A 118 21.47 21.35 15.19
N VAL A 119 20.34 20.67 14.94
CA VAL A 119 19.09 20.78 15.72
C VAL A 119 18.72 19.46 16.42
N GLY A 120 19.54 18.41 16.25
CA GLY A 120 19.27 17.09 16.83
C GLY A 120 18.01 16.40 16.30
N ALA A 121 17.59 16.70 15.06
CA ALA A 121 16.35 16.19 14.48
C ALA A 121 16.59 15.29 13.26
N TRP A 122 15.52 14.69 12.76
CA TRP A 122 15.48 13.89 11.54
C TRP A 122 14.45 14.46 10.58
N ILE A 123 14.74 14.50 9.28
CA ILE A 123 13.86 15.07 8.27
C ILE A 123 13.60 14.07 7.15
N ILE A 124 12.36 14.03 6.66
CA ILE A 124 12.04 13.37 5.39
C ILE A 124 12.52 14.27 4.25
N SER A 125 13.61 13.89 3.59
CA SER A 125 14.24 14.69 2.53
C SER A 125 13.70 14.38 1.14
N LYS A 126 13.10 13.20 0.93
CA LYS A 126 12.48 12.79 -0.32
C LYS A 126 11.40 11.76 -0.08
N VAL A 127 10.31 11.87 -0.85
CA VAL A 127 9.17 10.96 -0.84
C VAL A 127 8.88 10.53 -2.28
N VAL A 128 8.64 9.24 -2.48
CA VAL A 128 8.06 8.66 -3.70
C VAL A 128 6.94 7.75 -3.23
N LEU A 129 5.69 8.10 -3.56
CA LEU A 129 4.50 7.33 -3.18
C LEU A 129 3.94 6.48 -4.32
N ASP A 130 4.46 6.60 -5.54
CA ASP A 130 4.01 5.79 -6.66
C ASP A 130 4.34 4.30 -6.44
N HIS A 131 3.36 3.45 -6.73
CA HIS A 131 3.49 2.01 -6.67
C HIS A 131 3.32 1.40 -8.07
N SER A 132 4.15 0.41 -8.40
CA SER A 132 4.03 -0.38 -9.63
C SER A 132 3.10 -1.59 -9.48
N HIS A 133 2.35 -1.66 -8.38
CA HIS A 133 1.49 -2.79 -8.05
C HIS A 133 0.26 -2.30 -7.28
N PRO A 134 -0.86 -3.01 -7.37
CA PRO A 134 -2.00 -2.74 -6.51
C PRO A 134 -1.58 -2.95 -5.05
N TYR A 135 -2.01 -2.04 -4.20
CA TYR A 135 -1.97 -2.14 -2.76
C TYR A 135 -3.33 -1.62 -2.28
N CYS A 136 -3.99 -2.37 -1.39
CA CYS A 136 -5.36 -2.06 -0.99
C CYS A 136 -5.31 -1.34 0.36
N PRO A 137 -5.82 -0.11 0.49
CA PRO A 137 -6.01 0.50 1.81
C PRO A 137 -6.77 -0.49 2.69
N SER A 138 -6.19 -0.84 3.83
CA SER A 138 -6.78 -1.88 4.67
C SER A 138 -8.18 -1.43 5.09
N LYS A 139 -9.19 -2.29 4.94
CA LYS A 139 -10.57 -2.11 5.47
C LYS A 139 -10.64 -1.93 7.00
N ALA A 140 -9.51 -1.89 7.70
CA ALA A 140 -9.47 -1.71 9.14
C ALA A 140 -9.71 -0.22 9.45
N GLU A 141 -10.89 0.05 10.00
CA GLU A 141 -11.54 1.34 10.28
C GLU A 141 -12.46 1.91 9.19
N MET A 142 -13.34 1.05 8.66
CA MET A 142 -14.65 1.46 8.14
C MET A 142 -15.70 1.52 9.25
N LEU A 143 -15.40 2.18 10.38
CA LEU A 143 -16.41 2.47 11.42
C LEU A 143 -16.66 3.98 11.46
N LYS A 144 -17.69 4.38 10.74
CA LYS A 144 -18.49 5.57 11.05
C LYS A 144 -19.95 5.19 10.89
#